data_AF-A0A835WXV4-F1
#
_entry.id   AF-A0A835WXV4-F1
#
_cell.length_a   1.000
_cell.length_b   1.000
_cell.length_c   1.000
_cell.angle_alpha   90.00
_cell.angle_beta   90.00
_cell.angle_gamma   90.00
#
_symmetry.space_group_name_H-M   'P 1'
#
loop_
_entity.id
_entity.type
_entity.pdbx_description
1 polymer ?
#
loop_
_entity_poly.entity_id
_entity_poly.type
_entity_poly.pdbx_seq_one_letter_code
_entity_poly.pdbx_strand_id
1 'polypeptide(L)'
;MLFIRYGEKVLEKSKITVILLGFLISTLLLIPNYAFTDEFQNNVGKIYWKEDLISLNSFASIVVEDMDMNKKEYPNFADKFKIKLWSDSDPAGLEIEVIETGVYSGIFTGKVFVTDSESSDIRLHVTLGDIIYALYVDNTLPQSYQDESIDLMAASVIKIPGEDMTEYLNSIEQMMKSQKTLVKKVPDWIKNNARWWAEGTISDTEFVSGIQFLVKEEILIVPSTTVSAERQSGIPDWIKNNARWWSEGAISEDDFLNGIQYLIKVGIVSVTDSDTTELLTDDTLTETNPEIAALKSELAACQEIKSNYKRLGCEKPIKEKIVLLEFKEESTQYQAGPITFYYPGIGTLGNEFEISPSGQAILTIRILAENMGSEDNVVLMCTGPAICNYDVWNSDKAFKYSSTDFVSGNIVIKPGQARQLNMLFGPNIGYGGTTFEFDPSKDYFFRVSESWGSVQIPLNLNQE
;
A
#
# COMPACT_ATOMS: atom_id res chain seq x y z
N MET A 1 -64.00 7.97 43.42
CA MET A 1 -64.54 7.61 42.09
C MET A 1 -65.55 8.67 41.71
N LEU A 2 -65.13 9.75 41.03
CA LEU A 2 -66.02 10.83 40.64
C LEU A 2 -65.55 11.46 39.32
N PHE A 3 -66.52 11.64 38.43
CA PHE A 3 -66.51 12.48 37.23
C PHE A 3 -66.40 13.98 37.57
N ILE A 4 -66.11 14.80 36.53
CA ILE A 4 -66.49 16.21 36.23
C ILE A 4 -65.24 16.98 35.72
N ARG A 5 -65.11 17.36 34.43
CA ARG A 5 -65.71 18.47 33.62
C ARG A 5 -65.27 19.90 34.03
N TYR A 6 -65.13 20.76 33.00
CA TYR A 6 -64.89 22.23 32.97
C TYR A 6 -63.45 22.72 33.09
N GLY A 7 -62.97 23.72 32.34
CA GLY A 7 -63.57 24.65 31.35
C GLY A 7 -62.41 25.41 30.67
N GLU A 8 -62.44 25.66 29.36
CA GLU A 8 -63.11 26.78 28.68
C GLU A 8 -62.60 28.16 29.13
N LYS A 9 -61.82 28.86 28.27
CA LYS A 9 -62.24 30.09 27.55
C LYS A 9 -61.03 30.86 26.97
N VAL A 10 -60.93 31.03 25.64
CA VAL A 10 -61.46 32.15 24.80
C VAL A 10 -60.40 33.26 24.63
N LEU A 11 -59.88 33.49 23.41
CA LEU A 11 -60.02 34.69 22.54
C LEU A 11 -58.75 34.68 21.65
N GLU A 12 -58.65 35.07 20.37
CA GLU A 12 -59.47 35.88 19.49
C GLU A 12 -58.95 35.78 18.04
N LYS A 13 -59.88 35.58 17.10
CA LYS A 13 -59.98 36.09 15.71
C LYS A 13 -58.74 36.61 14.93
N SER A 14 -58.59 35.97 13.76
CA SER A 14 -58.70 36.55 12.39
C SER A 14 -57.41 36.95 11.65
N LYS A 15 -57.15 36.25 10.52
CA LYS A 15 -57.09 36.76 9.12
C LYS A 15 -56.14 35.90 8.24
N ILE A 16 -56.69 35.28 7.18
CA ILE A 16 -56.38 35.52 5.74
C ILE A 16 -55.14 34.71 5.26
N THR A 17 -55.31 33.55 4.62
CA THR A 17 -55.43 33.24 3.17
C THR A 17 -54.07 32.89 2.50
N VAL A 18 -54.09 31.77 1.76
CA VAL A 18 -53.25 31.39 0.59
C VAL A 18 -52.06 30.42 0.78
N ILE A 19 -52.33 29.14 0.44
CA ILE A 19 -51.62 28.21 -0.47
C ILE A 19 -50.06 28.16 -0.45
N LEU A 20 -49.46 27.01 -0.10
CA LEU A 20 -48.81 26.05 -1.05
C LEU A 20 -48.08 24.88 -0.32
N LEU A 21 -48.35 23.69 -0.86
CA LEU A 21 -47.64 22.41 -0.88
C LEU A 21 -46.36 22.18 -0.05
N GLY A 22 -46.33 21.00 0.60
CA GLY A 22 -45.15 20.14 0.56
C GLY A 22 -44.41 19.96 1.89
N PHE A 23 -44.93 19.13 2.79
CA PHE A 23 -44.12 18.52 3.85
C PHE A 23 -44.50 17.04 3.96
N LEU A 24 -43.63 16.18 3.41
CA LEU A 24 -43.58 14.78 3.78
C LEU A 24 -42.14 14.45 4.20
N ILE A 25 -42.01 14.15 5.49
CA ILE A 25 -41.07 13.19 6.10
C ILE A 25 -39.58 13.55 6.03
N SER A 26 -39.06 14.07 7.14
CA SER A 26 -37.65 13.90 7.52
C SER A 26 -37.56 13.55 9.00
N THR A 27 -37.63 12.25 9.28
CA THR A 27 -37.04 11.65 10.48
C THR A 27 -36.03 10.63 9.97
N LEU A 28 -34.85 11.12 9.58
CA LEU A 28 -33.70 10.27 9.28
C LEU A 28 -32.90 10.08 10.57
N LEU A 29 -32.68 8.82 10.92
CA LEU A 29 -32.00 8.37 12.12
C LEU A 29 -30.58 8.95 12.21
N LEU A 30 -30.21 9.33 13.44
CA LEU A 30 -28.82 9.38 13.87
C LEU A 30 -28.17 8.02 13.66
N ILE A 31 -27.30 7.91 12.65
CA ILE A 31 -26.28 6.88 12.59
C ILE A 31 -25.01 7.56 13.13
N PRO A 32 -24.39 7.07 14.22
CA PRO A 32 -23.04 7.52 14.55
C PRO A 32 -22.14 7.08 13.39
N ASN A 33 -21.56 8.06 12.68
CA ASN A 33 -20.47 7.81 11.75
C ASN A 33 -19.34 7.19 12.57
N TYR A 34 -19.20 5.87 12.47
CA TYR A 34 -17.96 5.21 12.87
C TYR A 34 -16.87 5.82 11.99
N ALA A 35 -15.95 6.51 12.65
CA ALA A 35 -14.68 6.87 12.06
C ALA A 35 -14.07 5.59 11.48
N PHE A 36 -13.91 5.53 10.16
CA PHE A 36 -12.90 4.67 9.57
C PHE A 36 -11.56 5.31 9.97
N THR A 37 -11.01 4.83 11.08
CA THR A 37 -9.62 5.10 11.45
C THR A 37 -8.74 4.34 10.47
N ASP A 38 -7.92 5.14 9.79
CA ASP A 38 -6.87 4.78 8.87
C ASP A 38 -5.72 4.06 9.61
N GLU A 39 -5.92 2.78 9.95
CA GLU A 39 -4.90 1.94 10.61
C GLU A 39 -4.87 0.50 10.04
N PHE A 40 -5.20 0.35 8.75
CA PHE A 40 -5.21 -0.94 8.04
C PHE A 40 -4.09 -1.07 7.00
N GLN A 41 -2.95 -0.43 7.22
CA GLN A 41 -1.72 -0.76 6.49
C GLN A 41 -1.12 -2.02 7.13
N ASN A 42 -1.53 -3.18 6.61
CA ASN A 42 -0.81 -4.47 6.64
C ASN A 42 0.05 -4.76 7.89
N ASN A 43 -0.64 -5.03 9.00
CA ASN A 43 -0.03 -5.32 10.29
C ASN A 43 0.23 -6.82 10.50
N VAL A 44 0.59 -7.50 9.41
CA VAL A 44 1.03 -8.89 9.45
C VAL A 44 2.48 -8.88 9.03
N GLY A 45 3.35 -9.35 9.91
CA GLY A 45 4.78 -9.38 9.63
C GLY A 45 5.15 -10.26 8.44
N LYS A 46 6.40 -10.14 8.01
CA LYS A 46 7.03 -10.99 6.98
C LYS A 46 8.35 -11.51 7.49
N ILE A 47 8.69 -12.74 7.14
CA ILE A 47 9.99 -13.34 7.44
C ILE A 47 10.59 -13.94 6.17
N TYR A 48 11.89 -13.76 5.96
CA TYR A 48 12.63 -14.36 4.85
C TYR A 48 14.13 -14.45 5.13
N TRP A 49 14.77 -15.46 4.51
CA TRP A 49 16.23 -15.57 4.47
C TRP A 49 16.79 -14.63 3.41
N LYS A 50 17.94 -14.01 3.69
CA LYS A 50 18.63 -13.16 2.71
C LYS A 50 19.35 -13.98 1.65
N GLU A 51 19.77 -15.18 2.01
CA GLU A 51 20.48 -16.12 1.14
C GLU A 51 19.59 -17.33 0.78
N ASP A 52 19.36 -17.56 -0.51
CA ASP A 52 18.63 -18.75 -1.00
C ASP A 52 19.45 -20.04 -0.86
N LEU A 53 20.78 -19.91 -0.96
CA LEU A 53 21.75 -20.99 -0.86
C LEU A 53 22.82 -20.62 0.15
N ILE A 54 22.90 -21.38 1.24
CA ILE A 54 23.82 -21.10 2.33
C ILE A 54 24.98 -22.09 2.27
N SER A 55 26.21 -21.58 2.35
CA SER A 55 27.39 -22.44 2.38
C SER A 55 27.59 -23.01 3.78
N LEU A 56 27.97 -24.28 3.90
CA LEU A 56 28.38 -24.86 5.18
C LEU A 56 29.53 -24.04 5.80
N ASN A 57 29.53 -23.90 7.13
CA ASN A 57 30.51 -23.12 7.89
C ASN A 57 30.51 -21.62 7.52
N SER A 58 29.33 -21.05 7.27
CA SER A 58 29.15 -19.63 6.97
C SER A 58 28.04 -19.00 7.80
N PHE A 59 27.96 -17.67 7.78
CA PHE A 59 26.84 -16.94 8.37
C PHE A 59 25.69 -16.83 7.36
N ALA A 60 24.47 -17.04 7.84
CA ALA A 60 23.23 -16.75 7.14
C ALA A 60 22.46 -15.65 7.88
N SER A 61 21.74 -14.82 7.12
CA SER A 61 20.97 -13.70 7.64
C SER A 61 19.48 -13.95 7.44
N ILE A 62 18.71 -13.73 8.50
CA ILE A 62 17.26 -13.78 8.47
C ILE A 62 16.70 -12.39 8.77
N VAL A 63 15.67 -12.00 8.02
CA VAL A 63 15.02 -10.70 8.14
C VAL A 63 13.56 -10.90 8.52
N VAL A 64 13.11 -10.12 9.50
CA VAL A 64 11.69 -9.96 9.85
C VAL A 64 11.30 -8.51 9.58
N GLU A 65 10.27 -8.30 8.78
CA GLU A 65 9.67 -6.99 8.53
C GLU A 65 8.33 -6.94 9.24
N ASP A 66 8.25 -6.14 10.30
CA ASP A 66 7.01 -5.96 11.05
C ASP A 66 6.95 -4.58 11.70
N MET A 67 5.90 -3.81 11.40
CA MET A 67 5.83 -2.38 11.76
C MET A 67 5.34 -2.14 13.18
N ASP A 68 4.52 -3.04 13.75
CA ASP A 68 3.97 -2.94 15.10
C ASP A 68 4.89 -3.53 16.19
N MET A 69 5.83 -4.39 15.80
CA MET A 69 6.90 -4.88 16.67
C MET A 69 7.91 -3.80 17.04
N ASN A 70 7.84 -2.64 16.39
CA ASN A 70 8.49 -1.42 16.82
C ASN A 70 7.69 -0.77 17.97
N LYS A 71 8.03 -1.14 19.20
CA LYS A 71 7.27 -0.78 20.41
C LYS A 71 7.49 0.66 20.85
N LYS A 72 8.43 1.38 20.22
CA LYS A 72 8.82 2.77 20.52
C LYS A 72 9.06 3.05 22.01
N GLU A 73 9.31 2.01 22.81
CA GLU A 73 9.32 2.08 24.27
C GLU A 73 10.53 2.90 24.76
N TYR A 74 11.63 2.88 23.99
CA TYR A 74 12.83 3.67 24.28
C TYR A 74 13.38 4.31 22.99
N PRO A 75 13.29 5.65 22.83
CA PRO A 75 13.58 6.35 21.56
C PRO A 75 15.04 6.30 21.07
N ASN A 76 15.91 5.50 21.67
CA ASN A 76 17.33 5.38 21.33
C ASN A 76 17.86 3.92 21.34
N PHE A 77 17.00 2.92 21.49
CA PHE A 77 17.41 1.51 21.47
C PHE A 77 16.70 0.79 20.34
N ALA A 78 17.45 0.02 19.56
CA ALA A 78 16.88 -0.89 18.59
C ALA A 78 16.08 -1.97 19.33
N ASP A 79 14.82 -2.13 18.95
CA ASP A 79 13.98 -3.19 19.50
C ASP A 79 14.54 -4.57 19.10
N LYS A 80 14.35 -5.56 19.97
CA LYS A 80 14.79 -6.93 19.71
C LYS A 80 13.82 -7.95 20.26
N PHE A 81 13.72 -9.09 19.57
CA PHE A 81 12.92 -10.22 19.99
C PHE A 81 13.53 -11.52 19.49
N LYS A 82 12.99 -12.65 19.91
CA LYS A 82 13.49 -13.97 19.54
C LYS A 82 12.65 -14.62 18.45
N ILE A 83 13.32 -15.34 17.57
CA ILE A 83 12.71 -16.25 16.60
C ILE A 83 13.31 -17.65 16.74
N LYS A 84 12.57 -18.67 16.31
CA LYS A 84 13.03 -20.05 16.33
C LYS A 84 13.62 -20.45 14.97
N LEU A 85 14.78 -21.09 14.98
CA LEU A 85 15.44 -21.66 13.81
C LEU A 85 15.64 -23.16 14.02
N TRP A 86 15.52 -23.98 12.96
CA TRP A 86 15.86 -25.41 13.00
C TRP A 86 16.26 -25.90 11.60
N SER A 87 16.78 -27.12 11.51
CA SER A 87 17.12 -27.77 10.24
C SER A 87 16.52 -29.18 10.18
N ASP A 88 16.56 -29.81 9.01
CA ASP A 88 16.17 -31.22 8.88
C ASP A 88 17.04 -32.15 9.75
N SER A 89 18.33 -31.85 9.90
CA SER A 89 19.27 -32.62 10.73
C SER A 89 19.28 -32.22 12.20
N ASP A 90 18.76 -31.04 12.54
CA ASP A 90 18.52 -30.60 13.91
C ASP A 90 17.11 -30.02 14.08
N PRO A 91 16.10 -30.90 14.27
CA PRO A 91 14.71 -30.47 14.46
C PRO A 91 14.47 -29.75 15.80
N ALA A 92 15.37 -29.91 16.78
CA ALA A 92 15.27 -29.18 18.05
C ALA A 92 15.62 -27.71 17.82
N GLY A 93 16.68 -27.46 17.04
CA GLY A 93 17.08 -26.15 16.59
C GLY A 93 17.53 -25.23 17.74
N LEU A 94 17.35 -23.93 17.54
CA LEU A 94 17.75 -22.90 18.49
C LEU A 94 16.87 -21.65 18.38
N GLU A 95 16.96 -20.77 19.37
CA GLU A 95 16.38 -19.43 19.30
C GLU A 95 17.49 -18.40 19.10
N ILE A 96 17.28 -17.46 18.17
CA ILE A 96 18.17 -16.29 18.03
C ILE A 96 17.42 -14.99 18.31
N GLU A 97 18.17 -13.97 18.71
CA GLU A 97 17.67 -12.60 18.76
C GLU A 97 17.77 -11.95 17.36
N VAL A 98 16.69 -11.33 16.91
CA VAL A 98 16.68 -10.39 15.78
C VAL A 98 16.65 -8.97 16.33
N ILE A 99 17.41 -8.07 15.70
CA ILE A 99 17.60 -6.69 16.18
C ILE A 99 17.17 -5.72 15.09
N GLU A 100 16.44 -4.67 15.47
CA GLU A 100 16.01 -3.62 14.56
C GLU A 100 17.23 -2.92 13.91
N THR A 101 17.18 -2.77 12.59
CA THR A 101 18.32 -2.28 11.80
C THR A 101 18.46 -0.75 11.80
N GLY A 102 17.40 -0.03 12.16
CA GLY A 102 17.39 1.40 12.39
C GLY A 102 16.24 1.78 13.32
N VAL A 103 16.36 2.91 14.02
CA VAL A 103 15.30 3.36 14.93
C VAL A 103 14.01 3.53 14.14
N TYR A 104 12.99 2.76 14.49
CA TYR A 104 11.68 2.75 13.86
C TYR A 104 11.63 2.24 12.42
N SER A 105 12.59 1.41 12.01
CA SER A 105 12.56 0.83 10.66
C SER A 105 11.49 -0.24 10.52
N GLY A 106 11.08 -0.91 11.62
CA GLY A 106 10.22 -2.09 11.53
C GLY A 106 10.89 -3.25 10.78
N ILE A 107 12.23 -3.22 10.68
CA ILE A 107 13.03 -4.23 9.97
C ILE A 107 14.06 -4.76 10.95
N PHE A 108 13.91 -6.03 11.31
CA PHE A 108 14.72 -6.75 12.27
C PHE A 108 15.60 -7.77 11.54
N THR A 109 16.88 -7.86 11.91
CA THR A 109 17.81 -8.81 11.30
C THR A 109 18.47 -9.67 12.37
N GLY A 110 18.51 -10.98 12.13
CA GLY A 110 19.27 -11.96 12.89
C GLY A 110 20.38 -12.57 12.04
N LYS A 111 21.44 -13.05 12.70
CA LYS A 111 22.52 -13.80 12.04
C LYS A 111 22.75 -15.12 12.77
N VAL A 112 22.84 -16.19 12.00
CA VAL A 112 23.11 -17.55 12.49
C VAL A 112 24.33 -18.11 11.75
N PHE A 113 25.20 -18.85 12.45
CA PHE A 113 26.32 -19.56 11.85
C PHE A 113 25.93 -21.01 11.62
N VAL A 114 25.92 -21.47 10.38
CA VAL A 114 25.56 -22.86 10.07
C VAL A 114 26.81 -23.75 10.06
N THR A 115 26.77 -24.89 10.73
CA THR A 115 27.95 -25.75 10.97
C THR A 115 27.56 -27.23 11.03
N ASP A 116 28.51 -28.13 10.79
CA ASP A 116 28.34 -29.58 10.94
C ASP A 116 28.51 -30.08 12.38
N SER A 117 28.81 -29.16 13.30
CA SER A 117 28.94 -29.40 14.74
C SER A 117 27.61 -29.26 15.47
N GLU A 118 27.52 -29.71 16.71
CA GLU A 118 26.32 -29.56 17.54
C GLU A 118 25.88 -28.09 17.68
N SER A 119 24.57 -27.88 17.71
CA SER A 119 23.97 -26.55 17.86
C SER A 119 24.33 -25.93 19.21
N SER A 120 24.69 -24.64 19.18
CA SER A 120 25.05 -23.89 20.38
C SER A 120 24.92 -22.38 20.16
N ASP A 121 24.18 -21.70 21.02
CA ASP A 121 23.97 -20.24 20.98
C ASP A 121 23.45 -19.79 19.59
N ILE A 122 24.31 -19.18 18.77
CA ILE A 122 23.98 -18.76 17.39
C ILE A 122 24.48 -19.74 16.31
N ARG A 123 24.91 -20.95 16.69
CA ARG A 123 25.41 -21.98 15.77
C ARG A 123 24.36 -23.04 15.56
N LEU A 124 23.90 -23.22 14.33
CA LEU A 124 22.90 -24.24 13.97
C LEU A 124 23.60 -25.43 13.29
N HIS A 125 23.32 -26.63 13.81
CA HIS A 125 23.76 -27.89 13.23
C HIS A 125 23.02 -28.15 11.92
N VAL A 126 23.77 -28.41 10.86
CA VAL A 126 23.25 -28.72 9.53
C VAL A 126 24.14 -29.72 8.81
N THR A 127 23.55 -30.45 7.88
CA THR A 127 24.26 -31.23 6.87
C THR A 127 24.09 -30.63 5.46
N LEU A 128 24.91 -31.07 4.51
CA LEU A 128 24.81 -30.61 3.12
C LEU A 128 23.47 -31.06 2.53
N GLY A 129 22.73 -30.12 1.93
CA GLY A 129 21.40 -30.38 1.39
C GLY A 129 20.26 -30.20 2.38
N ASP A 130 20.55 -29.94 3.66
CA ASP A 130 19.51 -29.64 4.66
C ASP A 130 18.71 -28.40 4.27
N ILE A 131 17.41 -28.46 4.49
CA ILE A 131 16.58 -27.27 4.57
C ILE A 131 16.71 -26.72 5.99
N ILE A 132 16.95 -25.41 6.07
CA ILE A 132 16.87 -24.66 7.30
C ILE A 132 15.58 -23.85 7.31
N TYR A 133 14.97 -23.74 8.48
CA TYR A 133 13.69 -23.10 8.68
C TYR A 133 13.80 -22.02 9.75
N ALA A 134 12.94 -21.01 9.62
CA ALA A 134 12.74 -19.98 10.60
C ALA A 134 11.25 -19.81 10.88
N LEU A 135 10.88 -19.62 12.14
CA LEU A 135 9.52 -19.33 12.58
C LEU A 135 9.52 -18.00 13.33
N TYR A 136 8.70 -17.09 12.84
CA TYR A 136 8.31 -15.86 13.52
C TYR A 136 6.83 -15.96 13.88
N VAL A 137 6.51 -15.72 15.15
CA VAL A 137 5.13 -15.68 15.65
C VAL A 137 4.78 -14.21 15.84
N ASP A 138 3.95 -13.69 14.94
CA ASP A 138 3.42 -12.34 15.02
C ASP A 138 2.20 -12.38 15.96
N ASN A 139 2.30 -11.64 17.06
CA ASN A 139 1.28 -11.55 18.12
C ASN A 139 0.65 -10.16 18.20
N THR A 140 0.96 -9.29 17.24
CA THR A 140 0.58 -7.88 17.27
C THR A 140 -0.50 -7.56 16.24
N LEU A 141 -1.12 -8.59 15.68
CA LEU A 141 -2.25 -8.57 14.76
C LEU A 141 -3.34 -7.53 15.10
N PRO A 142 -3.96 -6.88 14.08
CA PRO A 142 -5.08 -5.97 14.28
C PRO A 142 -6.25 -6.66 14.99
N GLN A 143 -7.06 -5.88 15.71
CA GLN A 143 -8.29 -6.36 16.35
C GLN A 143 -9.30 -7.02 15.39
N SER A 144 -9.14 -6.84 14.08
CA SER A 144 -9.95 -7.50 13.05
C SER A 144 -9.59 -8.97 12.81
N TYR A 145 -8.51 -9.49 13.41
CA TYR A 145 -8.16 -10.90 13.38
C TYR A 145 -8.80 -11.63 14.57
N GLN A 146 -9.43 -12.78 14.31
CA GLN A 146 -10.01 -13.62 15.37
C GLN A 146 -8.95 -14.40 16.15
N ASP A 147 -7.80 -14.62 15.52
CA ASP A 147 -6.66 -15.35 16.10
C ASP A 147 -5.73 -14.35 16.81
N GLU A 148 -5.23 -14.72 17.99
CA GLU A 148 -4.36 -13.85 18.81
C GLU A 148 -2.92 -13.77 18.26
N SER A 149 -2.56 -14.66 17.32
CA SER A 149 -1.24 -14.70 16.70
C SER A 149 -1.26 -15.45 15.37
N ILE A 150 -0.22 -15.24 14.56
CA ILE A 150 -0.02 -15.92 13.28
C ILE A 150 1.42 -16.46 13.18
N ASP A 151 1.55 -17.69 12.70
CA ASP A 151 2.83 -18.35 12.49
C ASP A 151 3.33 -18.07 11.06
N LEU A 152 4.45 -17.37 10.96
CA LEU A 152 5.11 -17.01 9.72
C LEU A 152 6.42 -17.79 9.58
N MET A 153 6.57 -18.51 8.47
CA MET A 153 7.72 -19.38 8.25
C MET A 153 8.55 -18.94 7.04
N ALA A 154 9.86 -19.14 7.13
CA ALA A 154 10.79 -19.01 6.01
C ALA A 154 11.71 -20.21 5.94
N ALA A 155 12.17 -20.56 4.74
CA ALA A 155 13.09 -21.66 4.52
C ALA A 155 14.22 -21.30 3.54
N SER A 156 15.37 -21.93 3.70
CA SER A 156 16.55 -21.85 2.82
C SER A 156 17.26 -23.21 2.81
N VAL A 157 18.23 -23.43 1.92
CA VAL A 157 18.92 -24.72 1.78
C VAL A 157 20.44 -24.61 1.89
N ILE A 158 21.05 -25.60 2.54
CA ILE A 158 22.50 -25.74 2.60
C ILE A 158 23.01 -26.27 1.27
N LYS A 159 23.87 -25.48 0.62
CA LYS A 159 24.44 -25.78 -0.68
C LYS A 159 25.25 -27.07 -0.66
N ILE A 160 24.94 -27.98 -1.59
CA ILE A 160 25.80 -29.14 -1.89
C ILE A 160 26.83 -28.73 -2.96
N PRO A 161 28.15 -28.78 -2.67
CA PRO A 161 29.17 -28.38 -3.64
C PRO A 161 29.17 -29.28 -4.88
N GLY A 162 28.99 -28.67 -6.06
CA GLY A 162 29.04 -29.39 -7.34
C GLY A 162 27.71 -29.94 -7.83
N GLU A 163 26.62 -29.71 -7.10
CA GLU A 163 25.26 -30.15 -7.46
C GLU A 163 24.38 -28.98 -7.94
N ASP A 164 23.41 -29.30 -8.78
CA ASP A 164 22.37 -28.35 -9.20
C ASP A 164 21.24 -28.32 -8.17
N MET A 165 21.15 -27.20 -7.43
CA MET A 165 20.17 -27.03 -6.34
C MET A 165 18.78 -26.60 -6.84
N THR A 166 18.54 -26.54 -8.15
CA THR A 166 17.26 -26.04 -8.71
C THR A 166 16.05 -26.84 -8.21
N GLU A 167 16.16 -28.17 -8.08
CA GLU A 167 15.05 -29.00 -7.60
C GLU A 167 14.72 -28.74 -6.13
N TYR A 168 15.74 -28.54 -5.29
CA TYR A 168 15.60 -28.18 -3.88
C TYR A 168 14.94 -26.81 -3.70
N LEU A 169 15.35 -25.82 -4.50
CA LEU A 169 14.76 -24.48 -4.44
C LEU A 169 13.28 -24.48 -4.87
N ASN A 170 12.95 -25.23 -5.93
CA ASN A 170 11.56 -25.34 -6.40
C ASN A 170 10.66 -26.05 -5.37
N SER A 171 11.18 -27.08 -4.68
CA SER A 171 10.40 -27.80 -3.67
C SER A 171 10.14 -26.92 -2.43
N ILE A 172 11.13 -26.12 -2.01
CA ILE A 172 10.96 -25.11 -0.96
C ILE A 172 9.92 -24.07 -1.38
N GLU A 173 9.98 -23.55 -2.61
CA GLU A 173 9.00 -22.59 -3.11
C GLU A 173 7.58 -23.17 -3.08
N GLN A 174 7.41 -24.41 -3.52
CA GLN A 174 6.11 -25.09 -3.49
C GLN A 174 5.60 -25.31 -2.06
N MET A 175 6.49 -25.72 -1.14
CA MET A 175 6.17 -25.89 0.28
C MET A 175 5.72 -24.56 0.90
N MET A 176 6.51 -23.49 0.73
CA MET A 176 6.21 -22.16 1.27
C MET A 176 4.91 -21.61 0.68
N LYS A 177 4.62 -21.87 -0.61
CA LYS A 177 3.35 -21.51 -1.25
C LYS A 177 2.16 -22.21 -0.60
N SER A 178 2.29 -23.51 -0.28
CA SER A 178 1.24 -24.28 0.39
C SER A 178 1.00 -23.85 1.85
N GLN A 179 2.05 -23.44 2.56
CA GLN A 179 1.92 -22.87 3.91
C GLN A 179 1.30 -21.47 3.89
N LYS A 180 1.70 -20.62 2.93
CA LYS A 180 1.09 -19.28 2.73
C LYS A 180 -0.43 -19.36 2.49
N THR A 181 -0.92 -20.44 1.88
CA THR A 181 -2.36 -20.68 1.69
C THR A 181 -3.10 -21.17 2.93
N LEU A 182 -2.41 -21.78 3.90
CA LEU A 182 -3.01 -22.25 5.16
C LEU A 182 -3.19 -21.11 6.18
N VAL A 183 -2.39 -20.05 6.03
CA VAL A 183 -2.22 -18.96 7.01
C VAL A 183 -3.11 -17.73 6.68
N LYS A 184 -3.60 -17.60 5.45
CA LYS A 184 -4.39 -16.42 5.02
C LYS A 184 -5.89 -16.71 4.98
N LYS A 185 -6.58 -16.49 6.10
CA LYS A 185 -8.04 -16.28 6.08
C LYS A 185 -8.35 -14.92 5.44
N VAL A 186 -9.40 -14.86 4.63
CA VAL A 186 -9.95 -13.65 4.02
C VAL A 186 -10.16 -12.60 5.11
N PRO A 187 -9.52 -11.42 5.02
CA PRO A 187 -9.68 -10.37 6.01
C PRO A 187 -11.15 -10.04 6.30
N ASP A 188 -11.53 -9.97 7.57
CA ASP A 188 -12.94 -9.83 8.00
C ASP A 188 -13.62 -8.56 7.45
N TRP A 189 -12.87 -7.50 7.14
CA TRP A 189 -13.44 -6.29 6.51
C TRP A 189 -14.00 -6.54 5.11
N ILE A 190 -13.57 -7.59 4.41
CA ILE A 190 -14.13 -7.99 3.12
C ILE A 190 -15.58 -8.47 3.29
N LYS A 191 -15.97 -8.98 4.47
CA LYS A 191 -17.38 -9.31 4.78
C LYS A 191 -18.28 -8.08 4.77
N ASN A 192 -17.78 -6.91 5.14
CA ASN A 192 -18.55 -5.66 5.06
C ASN A 192 -18.82 -5.28 3.60
N ASN A 193 -17.83 -5.44 2.72
CA ASN A 193 -18.00 -5.20 1.28
C ASN A 193 -18.98 -6.19 0.65
N ALA A 194 -18.91 -7.48 1.03
CA ALA A 194 -19.86 -8.50 0.60
C ALA A 194 -21.29 -8.19 1.08
N ARG A 195 -21.45 -7.69 2.31
CA ARG A 195 -22.74 -7.25 2.86
C ARG A 195 -23.30 -6.07 2.10
N TRP A 196 -22.51 -5.02 1.89
CA TRP A 196 -22.95 -3.82 1.18
C TRP A 196 -23.30 -4.10 -0.28
N TRP A 197 -22.59 -5.02 -0.93
CA TRP A 197 -22.96 -5.49 -2.26
C TRP A 197 -24.29 -6.27 -2.25
N ALA A 198 -24.47 -7.18 -1.30
CA ALA A 198 -25.71 -7.95 -1.17
C ALA A 198 -26.93 -7.08 -0.83
N GLU A 199 -26.76 -6.03 -0.05
CA GLU A 199 -27.80 -5.05 0.31
C GLU A 199 -28.08 -4.03 -0.81
N GLY A 200 -27.26 -4.02 -1.88
CA GLY A 200 -27.40 -3.10 -3.02
C GLY A 200 -26.84 -1.70 -2.77
N THR A 201 -26.09 -1.51 -1.68
CA THR A 201 -25.36 -0.28 -1.35
C THR A 201 -24.16 -0.08 -2.27
N ILE A 202 -23.52 -1.18 -2.68
CA ILE A 202 -22.45 -1.21 -3.70
C ILE A 202 -23.01 -1.89 -4.96
N SER A 203 -22.69 -1.33 -6.12
CA SER A 203 -23.09 -1.87 -7.42
C SER A 203 -22.29 -3.13 -7.80
N ASP A 204 -22.82 -3.91 -8.74
CA ASP A 204 -22.16 -5.13 -9.24
C ASP A 204 -20.78 -4.82 -9.87
N THR A 205 -20.63 -3.66 -10.50
CA THR A 205 -19.37 -3.21 -11.13
C THR A 205 -18.32 -2.81 -10.09
N GLU A 206 -18.72 -2.09 -9.05
CA GLU A 206 -17.82 -1.72 -7.94
C GLU A 206 -17.37 -2.95 -7.15
N PHE A 207 -18.27 -3.91 -6.91
CA PHE A 207 -17.94 -5.16 -6.26
C PHE A 207 -16.95 -6.00 -7.07
N VAL A 208 -17.18 -6.14 -8.38
CA VAL A 208 -16.26 -6.85 -9.28
C VAL A 208 -14.89 -6.19 -9.31
N SER A 209 -14.83 -4.86 -9.44
CA SER A 209 -13.57 -4.09 -9.44
C SER A 209 -12.81 -4.24 -8.11
N GLY A 210 -13.53 -4.19 -6.99
CA GLY A 210 -12.97 -4.43 -5.67
C GLY A 210 -12.37 -5.84 -5.57
N ILE A 211 -13.10 -6.88 -5.97
CA ILE A 211 -12.59 -8.26 -5.97
C ILE A 211 -11.36 -8.41 -6.88
N GLN A 212 -11.36 -7.79 -8.07
CA GLN A 212 -10.20 -7.81 -8.96
C GLN A 212 -8.96 -7.21 -8.30
N PHE A 213 -9.11 -6.05 -7.64
CA PHE A 213 -8.03 -5.42 -6.88
C PHE A 213 -7.54 -6.33 -5.75
N LEU A 214 -8.45 -6.89 -4.96
CA LEU A 214 -8.10 -7.74 -3.82
C LEU A 214 -7.34 -9.01 -4.25
N VAL A 215 -7.71 -9.60 -5.37
CA VAL A 215 -7.00 -10.77 -5.91
C VAL A 215 -5.65 -10.37 -6.49
N LYS A 216 -5.57 -9.22 -7.18
CA LYS A 216 -4.31 -8.68 -7.74
C LYS A 216 -3.27 -8.36 -6.67
N GLU A 217 -3.68 -7.73 -5.58
CA GLU A 217 -2.80 -7.35 -4.47
C GLU A 217 -2.51 -8.52 -3.51
N GLU A 218 -2.92 -9.76 -3.87
CA GLU A 218 -2.81 -10.97 -3.03
C GLU A 218 -3.42 -10.84 -1.63
N ILE A 219 -4.40 -9.93 -1.48
CA ILE A 219 -5.21 -9.73 -0.26
C ILE A 219 -6.27 -10.82 -0.18
N LEU A 220 -6.90 -11.15 -1.31
CA LEU A 220 -7.88 -12.22 -1.47
C LEU A 220 -7.29 -13.34 -2.33
N ILE A 221 -6.91 -14.47 -1.72
CA ILE A 221 -6.38 -15.61 -2.46
C ILE A 221 -7.55 -16.50 -2.87
N VAL A 222 -7.77 -16.62 -4.18
CA VAL A 222 -8.80 -17.48 -4.74
C VAL A 222 -8.16 -18.75 -5.30
N PRO A 223 -8.72 -19.95 -5.05
CA PRO A 223 -8.13 -21.18 -5.57
C PRO A 223 -8.01 -21.12 -7.10
N SER A 224 -6.85 -21.54 -7.63
CA SER A 224 -6.53 -21.43 -9.07
C SER A 224 -7.60 -22.08 -9.95
N THR A 225 -8.07 -21.36 -10.97
CA THR A 225 -9.09 -21.82 -11.92
C THR A 225 -8.76 -21.36 -13.33
N THR A 226 -9.26 -22.07 -14.34
CA THR A 226 -9.09 -21.71 -15.76
C THR A 226 -10.31 -20.96 -16.26
N VAL A 227 -10.11 -19.83 -16.93
CA VAL A 227 -11.19 -19.06 -17.56
C VAL A 227 -11.83 -19.89 -18.70
N SER A 228 -13.16 -19.97 -18.69
CA SER A 228 -13.98 -20.64 -19.69
C SER A 228 -14.01 -19.85 -21.00
N ALA A 229 -14.10 -20.54 -22.14
CA ALA A 229 -14.25 -19.90 -23.45
C ALA A 229 -15.61 -19.20 -23.63
N GLU A 230 -16.63 -19.64 -22.88
CA GLU A 230 -17.96 -19.04 -22.86
C GLU A 230 -18.05 -18.01 -21.73
N ARG A 231 -18.02 -16.72 -22.09
CA ARG A 231 -18.18 -15.60 -21.14
C ARG A 231 -19.65 -15.36 -20.84
N GLN A 232 -19.99 -15.21 -19.57
CA GLN A 232 -21.33 -14.81 -19.14
C GLN A 232 -21.40 -13.29 -18.92
N SER A 233 -22.52 -12.68 -19.27
CA SER A 233 -22.81 -11.28 -18.97
C SER A 233 -23.66 -11.18 -17.70
N GLY A 234 -23.13 -10.52 -16.67
CA GLY A 234 -23.84 -10.25 -15.42
C GLY A 234 -23.62 -11.30 -14.35
N ILE A 235 -23.69 -10.87 -13.09
CA ILE A 235 -23.43 -11.72 -11.93
C ILE A 235 -24.67 -12.56 -11.61
N PRO A 236 -24.56 -13.91 -11.55
CA PRO A 236 -25.68 -14.75 -11.11
C PRO A 236 -26.15 -14.43 -9.69
N ASP A 237 -27.47 -14.40 -9.48
CA ASP A 237 -28.09 -14.08 -8.18
C ASP A 237 -27.60 -14.96 -7.02
N TRP A 238 -27.25 -16.22 -7.29
CA TRP A 238 -26.74 -17.12 -6.25
C TRP A 238 -25.39 -16.67 -5.67
N ILE A 239 -24.57 -15.94 -6.43
CA ILE A 239 -23.30 -15.38 -5.96
C ILE A 239 -23.57 -14.22 -5.01
N LYS A 240 -24.57 -13.38 -5.33
CA LYS A 240 -25.03 -12.29 -4.48
C LYS A 240 -25.65 -12.80 -3.18
N ASN A 241 -26.41 -13.90 -3.26
CA ASN A 241 -26.92 -14.60 -2.08
C ASN A 241 -25.80 -15.21 -1.23
N ASN A 242 -24.76 -15.78 -1.85
CA ASN A 242 -23.59 -16.28 -1.12
C ASN A 242 -22.85 -15.16 -0.39
N ALA A 243 -22.66 -13.99 -1.01
CA ALA A 243 -22.06 -12.83 -0.34
C ALA A 243 -22.87 -12.39 0.89
N ARG A 244 -24.21 -12.39 0.78
CA ARG A 244 -25.09 -12.14 1.92
C ARG A 244 -24.88 -13.16 3.03
N TRP A 245 -25.02 -14.44 2.71
CA TRP A 245 -24.90 -15.53 3.69
C TRP A 245 -23.52 -15.58 4.33
N TRP A 246 -22.46 -15.27 3.60
CA TRP A 246 -21.11 -15.21 4.14
C TRP A 246 -20.95 -14.04 5.11
N SER A 247 -21.49 -12.86 4.78
CA SER A 247 -21.47 -11.70 5.68
C SER A 247 -22.29 -11.91 6.96
N GLU A 248 -23.32 -12.76 6.90
CA GLU A 248 -24.16 -13.16 8.05
C GLU A 248 -23.57 -14.37 8.81
N GLY A 249 -22.43 -14.92 8.36
CA GLY A 249 -21.79 -16.10 8.96
C GLY A 249 -22.53 -17.42 8.72
N ALA A 250 -23.45 -17.47 7.76
CA ALA A 250 -24.27 -18.63 7.44
C ALA A 250 -23.61 -19.63 6.48
N ILE A 251 -22.57 -19.21 5.74
CA ILE A 251 -21.72 -20.10 4.92
C ILE A 251 -20.25 -19.87 5.25
N SER A 252 -19.40 -20.85 4.94
CA SER A 252 -17.97 -20.77 5.20
C SER A 252 -17.28 -19.79 4.24
N GLU A 253 -16.06 -19.40 4.60
CA GLU A 253 -15.19 -18.60 3.74
C GLU A 253 -14.85 -19.31 2.43
N ASP A 254 -14.62 -20.62 2.48
CA ASP A 254 -14.41 -21.45 1.29
C ASP A 254 -15.62 -21.41 0.35
N ASP A 255 -16.84 -21.42 0.90
CA ASP A 255 -18.08 -21.32 0.10
C ASP A 255 -18.19 -19.97 -0.62
N PHE A 256 -17.76 -18.89 0.02
CA PHE A 256 -17.68 -17.57 -0.60
C PHE A 256 -16.59 -17.50 -1.68
N LEU A 257 -15.38 -17.98 -1.37
CA LEU A 257 -14.24 -18.02 -2.29
C LEU A 257 -14.53 -18.88 -3.52
N ASN A 258 -15.29 -19.97 -3.38
CA ASN A 258 -15.78 -20.77 -4.51
C ASN A 258 -16.71 -19.97 -5.43
N GLY A 259 -17.51 -19.04 -4.88
CA GLY A 259 -18.30 -18.08 -5.65
C GLY A 259 -17.44 -17.10 -6.44
N ILE A 260 -16.37 -16.58 -5.83
CA ILE A 260 -15.41 -15.70 -6.52
C ILE A 260 -14.62 -16.46 -7.59
N GLN A 261 -14.21 -17.70 -7.29
CA GLN A 261 -13.58 -18.60 -8.24
C GLN A 261 -14.47 -18.83 -9.46
N TYR A 262 -15.79 -18.97 -9.25
CA TYR A 262 -16.74 -19.08 -10.35
C TYR A 262 -16.76 -17.81 -11.20
N LEU A 263 -16.80 -16.62 -10.60
CA LEU A 263 -16.77 -15.34 -11.34
C LEU A 263 -15.52 -15.22 -12.23
N ILE A 264 -14.38 -15.69 -11.74
CA ILE A 264 -13.13 -15.74 -12.50
C ILE A 264 -13.25 -16.74 -13.64
N LYS A 265 -13.75 -17.94 -13.34
CA LYS A 265 -13.94 -19.01 -14.32
C LYS A 265 -14.85 -18.59 -15.47
N VAL A 266 -15.91 -17.82 -15.23
CA VAL A 266 -16.83 -17.38 -16.30
C VAL A 266 -16.44 -16.05 -16.94
N GLY A 267 -15.29 -15.49 -16.56
CA GLY A 267 -14.74 -14.26 -17.14
C GLY A 267 -15.47 -12.98 -16.73
N ILE A 268 -16.21 -13.00 -15.62
CA ILE A 268 -16.82 -11.79 -15.02
C ILE A 268 -15.78 -11.03 -14.20
N VAL A 269 -14.90 -11.74 -13.49
CA VAL A 269 -13.73 -11.18 -12.80
C VAL A 269 -12.49 -11.56 -13.61
N SER A 270 -11.76 -10.58 -14.15
CA SER A 270 -10.50 -10.85 -14.87
C SER A 270 -9.30 -10.79 -13.92
N VAL A 271 -8.46 -11.84 -13.95
CA VAL A 271 -7.25 -12.01 -13.11
C VAL A 271 -5.98 -12.29 -13.92
N THR A 272 -6.12 -12.41 -15.24
CA THR A 272 -5.01 -12.43 -16.18
C THR A 272 -4.88 -11.02 -16.77
N ASP A 273 -3.66 -10.54 -17.02
CA ASP A 273 -3.40 -9.32 -17.78
C ASP A 273 -3.97 -9.47 -19.20
N SER A 274 -5.28 -9.27 -19.33
CA SER A 274 -5.94 -8.90 -20.55
C SER A 274 -6.28 -7.44 -20.39
N ASP A 275 -5.64 -6.61 -21.21
CA ASP A 275 -5.92 -5.18 -21.36
C ASP A 275 -7.41 -4.86 -21.23
N THR A 276 -7.72 -4.13 -20.16
CA THR A 276 -8.67 -3.00 -20.08
C THR A 276 -8.07 -2.16 -18.95
N THR A 277 -7.28 -1.13 -19.19
CA THR A 277 -7.59 0.03 -20.03
C THR A 277 -8.97 0.61 -19.71
N GLU A 278 -9.19 0.95 -18.45
CA GLU A 278 -9.86 2.19 -18.05
C GLU A 278 -9.12 2.81 -16.85
N LEU A 279 -7.81 2.97 -17.01
CA LEU A 279 -7.14 4.21 -16.65
C LEU A 279 -6.62 4.75 -17.97
N LEU A 280 -7.29 5.78 -18.47
CA LEU A 280 -6.85 6.75 -19.47
C LEU A 280 -5.53 6.40 -20.18
N THR A 281 -5.58 5.41 -21.07
CA THR A 281 -4.71 5.45 -22.25
C THR A 281 -5.27 6.55 -23.12
N ASP A 282 -4.75 7.76 -22.95
CA ASP A 282 -4.51 8.55 -24.15
C ASP A 282 -3.40 7.83 -24.92
N ASP A 283 -3.83 6.92 -25.80
CA ASP A 283 -3.03 6.16 -26.77
C ASP A 283 -2.46 7.11 -27.86
N THR A 284 -2.03 8.30 -27.46
CA THR A 284 -1.40 9.29 -28.33
C THR A 284 -0.10 9.88 -27.79
N LEU A 285 0.42 9.41 -26.65
CA LEU A 285 1.82 9.67 -26.28
C LEU A 285 2.74 8.70 -27.02
N THR A 286 3.02 9.12 -28.25
CA THR A 286 3.98 8.60 -29.21
C THR A 286 5.19 7.88 -28.58
N GLU A 287 5.50 6.71 -29.13
CA GLU A 287 6.80 5.99 -29.03
C GLU A 287 7.99 6.83 -29.59
N THR A 288 8.14 8.09 -29.21
CA THR A 288 9.14 8.99 -29.78
C THR A 288 10.42 9.06 -28.97
N ASN A 289 10.42 8.60 -27.72
CA ASN A 289 11.61 8.57 -26.88
C ASN A 289 12.44 7.29 -27.11
N PRO A 290 13.56 7.36 -27.88
CA PRO A 290 14.35 6.18 -28.22
C PRO A 290 15.01 5.54 -26.99
N GLU A 291 15.21 6.29 -25.90
CA GLU A 291 15.81 5.78 -24.66
C GLU A 291 14.81 4.91 -23.89
N ILE A 292 13.55 5.33 -23.77
CA ILE A 292 12.49 4.53 -23.15
C ILE A 292 12.23 3.26 -23.97
N ALA A 293 12.18 3.38 -25.30
CA ALA A 293 12.00 2.22 -26.19
C ALA A 293 13.13 1.19 -26.03
N ALA A 294 14.38 1.64 -25.93
CA ALA A 294 15.54 0.78 -25.69
C ALA A 294 15.45 0.08 -24.33
N LEU A 295 15.08 0.82 -23.27
CA LEU A 295 14.91 0.26 -21.93
C LEU A 295 13.75 -0.74 -21.85
N LYS A 296 12.62 -0.48 -22.53
CA LYS A 296 11.49 -1.44 -22.63
C LYS A 296 11.91 -2.72 -23.35
N SER A 297 12.76 -2.62 -24.37
CA SER A 297 13.34 -3.79 -25.03
C SER A 297 14.30 -4.58 -24.12
N GLU A 298 15.14 -3.89 -23.34
CA GLU A 298 16.00 -4.51 -22.33
C GLU A 298 15.17 -5.18 -21.23
N LEU A 299 14.07 -4.57 -20.83
CA LEU A 299 13.14 -5.12 -19.84
C LEU A 299 12.49 -6.42 -20.34
N ALA A 300 12.08 -6.47 -21.61
CA ALA A 300 11.54 -7.69 -22.23
C ALA A 300 12.60 -8.80 -22.25
N ALA A 301 13.87 -8.49 -22.49
CA ALA A 301 14.94 -9.47 -22.40
C ALA A 301 15.13 -10.01 -20.97
N CYS A 302 14.87 -9.21 -19.94
CA CYS A 302 14.86 -9.69 -18.55
C CYS A 302 13.74 -10.70 -18.29
N GLN A 303 12.58 -10.59 -18.93
CA GLN A 303 11.43 -11.48 -18.70
C GLN A 303 11.73 -12.94 -19.08
N GLU A 304 12.63 -13.15 -20.05
CA GLU A 304 13.13 -14.47 -20.45
C GLU A 304 14.01 -15.17 -19.38
N ILE A 305 14.47 -14.43 -18.36
CA ILE A 305 15.25 -14.99 -17.26
C ILE A 305 14.34 -15.88 -16.41
N LYS A 306 14.58 -17.19 -16.39
CA LYS A 306 13.73 -18.15 -15.66
C LYS A 306 13.73 -17.98 -14.13
N SER A 307 14.86 -17.55 -13.56
CA SER A 307 15.01 -17.35 -12.11
C SER A 307 14.38 -16.03 -11.69
N ASN A 308 13.41 -16.09 -10.76
CA ASN A 308 12.68 -14.91 -10.28
C ASN A 308 13.60 -13.85 -9.65
N TYR A 309 14.59 -14.23 -8.83
CA TYR A 309 15.57 -13.30 -8.24
C TYR A 309 16.44 -12.62 -9.30
N LYS A 310 16.95 -13.38 -10.28
CA LYS A 310 17.78 -12.83 -11.37
C LYS A 310 16.95 -11.95 -12.32
N ARG A 311 15.70 -12.34 -12.56
CA ARG A 311 14.73 -11.53 -13.30
C ARG A 311 14.49 -10.22 -12.57
N LEU A 312 14.17 -10.26 -11.27
CA LEU A 312 13.95 -9.06 -10.45
C LEU A 312 15.19 -8.16 -10.39
N GLY A 313 16.39 -8.74 -10.24
CA GLY A 313 17.65 -7.99 -10.26
C GLY A 313 17.95 -7.32 -11.60
N CYS A 314 17.50 -7.92 -12.71
CA CYS A 314 17.58 -7.36 -14.06
C CYS A 314 16.52 -6.28 -14.28
N GLU A 315 15.27 -6.55 -13.91
CA GLU A 315 14.12 -5.67 -14.14
C GLU A 315 14.15 -4.42 -13.28
N LYS A 316 14.49 -4.53 -11.99
CA LYS A 316 14.40 -3.42 -11.04
C LYS A 316 15.11 -2.13 -11.50
N PRO A 317 16.40 -2.13 -11.86
CA PRO A 317 17.07 -0.91 -12.30
C PRO A 317 16.53 -0.36 -13.63
N ILE A 318 15.97 -1.21 -14.50
CA ILE A 318 15.39 -0.81 -15.78
C ILE A 318 14.02 -0.15 -15.55
N LYS A 319 13.16 -0.78 -14.73
CA LYS A 319 11.86 -0.25 -14.33
C LYS A 319 11.99 1.09 -13.63
N GLU A 320 12.95 1.21 -12.69
CA GLU A 320 13.23 2.49 -12.00
C GLU A 320 13.62 3.60 -12.99
N LYS A 321 14.41 3.29 -14.04
CA LYS A 321 14.76 4.25 -15.09
C LYS A 321 13.59 4.60 -16.01
N ILE A 322 12.79 3.61 -16.41
CA ILE A 322 11.61 3.84 -17.26
C ILE A 322 10.64 4.77 -16.54
N VAL A 323 10.29 4.46 -15.28
CA VAL A 323 9.40 5.29 -14.45
C VAL A 323 9.93 6.72 -14.34
N LEU A 324 11.24 6.88 -14.13
CA LEU A 324 11.86 8.21 -14.05
C LEU A 324 11.75 8.98 -15.38
N LEU A 325 11.96 8.34 -16.53
CA LEU A 325 11.92 8.97 -17.83
C LEU A 325 10.48 9.30 -18.28
N GLU A 326 9.54 8.38 -18.07
CA GLU A 326 8.10 8.60 -18.34
C GLU A 326 7.59 9.79 -17.52
N PHE A 327 7.93 9.83 -16.23
CA PHE A 327 7.58 10.97 -15.36
C PHE A 327 8.12 12.30 -15.91
N LYS A 328 9.35 12.34 -16.44
CA LYS A 328 9.93 13.56 -17.03
C LYS A 328 9.26 13.95 -18.34
N GLU A 329 8.84 12.99 -19.16
CA GLU A 329 8.20 13.21 -20.46
C GLU A 329 6.79 13.77 -20.32
N GLU A 330 6.04 13.29 -19.33
CA GLU A 330 4.71 13.77 -18.98
C GLU A 330 4.75 15.10 -18.20
N SER A 331 5.93 15.54 -17.77
CA SER A 331 6.10 16.71 -16.90
C SER A 331 6.41 18.00 -17.64
N THR A 332 5.84 19.10 -17.14
CA THR A 332 6.35 20.43 -17.42
C THR A 332 7.57 20.74 -16.56
N GLN A 333 8.59 21.36 -17.16
CA GLN A 333 9.84 21.71 -16.49
C GLN A 333 9.79 23.13 -15.90
N TYR A 334 10.29 23.26 -14.67
CA TYR A 334 10.34 24.51 -13.92
C TYR A 334 11.72 24.70 -13.31
N GLN A 335 12.47 25.69 -13.80
CA GLN A 335 13.83 25.96 -13.33
C GLN A 335 13.82 26.81 -12.06
N ALA A 336 14.58 26.39 -11.05
CA ALA A 336 14.94 27.19 -9.89
C ALA A 336 16.43 27.06 -9.63
N GLY A 337 17.21 28.11 -9.94
CA GLY A 337 18.67 28.05 -9.77
C GLY A 337 19.29 26.84 -10.49
N PRO A 338 20.09 25.99 -9.80
CA PRO A 338 20.68 24.80 -10.39
C PRO A 338 19.74 23.58 -10.49
N ILE A 339 18.56 23.64 -9.88
CA ILE A 339 17.59 22.53 -9.88
C ILE A 339 16.51 22.76 -10.93
N THR A 340 16.22 21.70 -11.69
CA THR A 340 15.06 21.61 -12.58
C THR A 340 14.01 20.75 -11.89
N PHE A 341 12.81 21.30 -11.70
CA PHE A 341 11.65 20.59 -11.19
C PHE A 341 10.79 20.10 -12.35
N TYR A 342 10.27 18.88 -12.25
CA TYR A 342 9.37 18.27 -13.21
C TYR A 342 8.04 18.01 -12.52
N TYR A 343 6.97 18.57 -13.05
CA TYR A 343 5.62 18.42 -12.53
C TYR A 343 4.63 18.10 -13.65
N PRO A 344 3.96 16.93 -13.61
CA PRO A 344 3.04 16.49 -14.66
C PRO A 344 1.60 17.04 -14.51
N GLY A 345 1.31 17.71 -13.39
CA GLY A 345 -0.02 18.29 -13.14
C GLY A 345 -0.93 17.38 -12.31
N ILE A 346 -2.06 17.95 -11.89
CA ILE A 346 -3.11 17.24 -11.14
C ILE A 346 -3.84 16.25 -12.05
N GLY A 347 -4.23 15.11 -11.49
CA GLY A 347 -4.87 14.00 -12.20
C GLY A 347 -3.88 12.92 -12.66
N THR A 348 -2.59 13.12 -12.43
CA THR A 348 -1.54 12.11 -12.65
C THR A 348 -1.24 11.35 -11.35
N LEU A 349 -0.63 10.16 -11.45
CA LEU A 349 -0.41 9.28 -10.29
C LEU A 349 0.45 9.95 -9.20
N GLY A 350 -0.11 10.10 -8.00
CA GLY A 350 0.51 10.79 -6.86
C GLY A 350 0.33 12.31 -6.89
N ASN A 351 -0.49 12.83 -7.79
CA ASN A 351 -0.87 14.24 -7.92
C ASN A 351 -2.39 14.37 -7.91
N GLU A 352 -3.02 14.07 -6.78
CA GLU A 352 -4.47 14.12 -6.62
C GLU A 352 -4.92 15.34 -5.80
N PHE A 353 -6.10 15.84 -6.14
CA PHE A 353 -6.82 16.83 -5.34
C PHE A 353 -8.24 16.33 -5.11
N GLU A 354 -8.65 16.27 -3.84
CA GLU A 354 -9.99 15.87 -3.47
C GLU A 354 -10.52 16.70 -2.30
N ILE A 355 -11.84 16.79 -2.21
CA ILE A 355 -12.53 17.31 -1.03
C ILE A 355 -13.18 16.11 -0.35
N SER A 356 -12.72 15.80 0.85
CA SER A 356 -13.25 14.68 1.63
C SER A 356 -14.75 14.87 1.92
N PRO A 357 -15.48 13.81 2.30
CA PRO A 357 -16.88 13.92 2.71
C PRO A 357 -17.12 14.87 3.90
N SER A 358 -16.09 15.14 4.72
CA SER A 358 -16.15 16.11 5.81
C SER A 358 -15.92 17.56 5.36
N GLY A 359 -15.70 17.79 4.06
CA GLY A 359 -15.39 19.09 3.47
C GLY A 359 -13.92 19.48 3.58
N GLN A 360 -13.04 18.59 4.03
CA GLN A 360 -11.61 18.87 4.13
C GLN A 360 -10.94 18.68 2.77
N ALA A 361 -10.27 19.71 2.27
CA ALA A 361 -9.44 19.61 1.08
C ALA A 361 -8.17 18.80 1.36
N ILE A 362 -7.86 17.83 0.50
CA ILE A 362 -6.66 17.01 0.52
C ILE A 362 -5.99 17.13 -0.84
N LEU A 363 -4.69 17.41 -0.82
CA LEU A 363 -3.87 17.64 -2.00
C LEU A 363 -2.57 16.84 -1.86
N THR A 364 -2.37 15.89 -2.76
CA THR A 364 -1.12 15.14 -2.89
C THR A 364 -0.32 15.73 -4.04
N ILE A 365 0.96 15.96 -3.82
CA ILE A 365 1.89 16.46 -4.83
C ILE A 365 3.09 15.52 -4.89
N ARG A 366 3.32 14.97 -6.07
CA ARG A 366 4.52 14.25 -6.48
C ARG A 366 5.27 15.10 -7.49
N ILE A 367 6.46 15.54 -7.10
CA ILE A 367 7.34 16.35 -7.95
C ILE A 367 8.75 15.75 -8.00
N LEU A 368 9.42 15.85 -9.13
CA LEU A 368 10.80 15.38 -9.28
C LEU A 368 11.74 16.59 -9.35
N ALA A 369 12.80 16.58 -8.54
CA ALA A 369 13.84 17.59 -8.53
C ALA A 369 15.16 17.01 -9.05
N GLU A 370 15.79 17.66 -10.03
CA GLU A 370 17.04 17.20 -10.62
C GLU A 370 18.10 18.30 -10.66
N ASN A 371 19.33 17.98 -10.27
CA ASN A 371 20.44 18.90 -10.37
C ASN A 371 21.08 18.83 -11.76
N MET A 372 20.59 19.67 -12.67
CA MET A 372 21.12 19.80 -14.04
C MET A 372 22.03 21.02 -14.23
N GLY A 373 21.98 21.99 -13.31
CA GLY A 373 22.64 23.28 -13.46
C GLY A 373 23.91 23.47 -12.63
N SER A 374 24.36 22.47 -11.87
CA SER A 374 25.55 22.56 -11.00
C SER A 374 26.40 21.29 -11.03
N GLU A 375 27.72 21.47 -10.98
CA GLU A 375 28.71 20.40 -10.76
C GLU A 375 28.92 20.08 -9.27
N ASP A 376 28.35 20.89 -8.37
CA ASP A 376 28.36 20.67 -6.92
C ASP A 376 27.04 20.07 -6.42
N ASN A 377 27.08 19.46 -5.24
CA ASN A 377 25.89 19.01 -4.53
C ASN A 377 25.00 20.21 -4.16
N VAL A 378 23.71 20.12 -4.48
CA VAL A 378 22.71 21.11 -4.08
C VAL A 378 21.89 20.57 -2.92
N VAL A 379 21.61 21.42 -1.94
CA VAL A 379 20.84 21.05 -0.75
C VAL A 379 19.49 21.75 -0.79
N LEU A 380 18.43 20.94 -0.68
CA LEU A 380 17.05 21.37 -0.51
C LEU A 380 16.74 21.36 1.00
N MET A 381 16.28 22.49 1.52
CA MET A 381 16.05 22.76 2.93
C MET A 381 14.61 22.46 3.32
N CYS A 382 14.41 21.30 3.95
CA CYS A 382 13.10 20.89 4.48
C CYS A 382 13.28 19.92 5.65
N THR A 383 13.57 20.46 6.83
CA THR A 383 13.79 19.66 8.05
C THR A 383 12.49 19.30 8.78
N GLY A 384 11.36 19.89 8.37
CA GLY A 384 10.03 19.67 8.90
C GLY A 384 9.04 20.73 8.39
N PRO A 385 7.71 20.58 8.61
CA PRO A 385 6.70 21.49 8.06
C PRO A 385 6.92 22.98 8.39
N ALA A 386 7.36 23.29 9.62
CA ALA A 386 7.69 24.65 10.04
C ALA A 386 8.94 25.23 9.37
N ILE A 387 9.89 24.37 8.99
CA ILE A 387 11.23 24.74 8.49
C ILE A 387 11.43 24.03 7.15
N CYS A 388 10.60 24.44 6.20
CA CYS A 388 10.60 23.93 4.84
C CYS A 388 10.38 25.07 3.84
N ASN A 389 11.25 25.11 2.84
CA ASN A 389 11.23 26.09 1.76
C ASN A 389 10.23 25.73 0.63
N TYR A 390 9.41 24.70 0.87
CA TYR A 390 8.37 24.20 -0.01
C TYR A 390 7.01 24.34 0.67
N ASP A 391 6.06 24.97 -0.02
CA ASP A 391 4.68 25.10 0.43
C ASP A 391 3.70 25.24 -0.73
N VAL A 392 2.42 25.05 -0.44
CA VAL A 392 1.35 25.44 -1.36
C VAL A 392 0.97 26.88 -1.03
N TRP A 393 0.93 27.74 -2.04
CA TRP A 393 0.74 29.18 -1.89
C TRP A 393 -0.41 29.66 -2.77
N ASN A 394 -1.34 30.41 -2.20
CA ASN A 394 -2.48 30.96 -2.92
C ASN A 394 -2.48 32.49 -3.06
N SER A 395 -1.30 33.12 -2.98
CA SER A 395 -1.09 34.57 -2.92
C SER A 395 -1.39 35.25 -1.57
N ASP A 396 -2.15 34.62 -0.67
CA ASP A 396 -2.46 35.18 0.64
C ASP A 396 -1.88 34.35 1.79
N LYS A 397 -1.97 33.02 1.70
CA LYS A 397 -1.61 32.06 2.75
C LYS A 397 -0.71 30.96 2.20
N ALA A 398 0.29 30.61 3.01
CA ALA A 398 1.17 29.48 2.78
C ALA A 398 0.65 28.28 3.57
N PHE A 399 0.44 27.18 2.86
CA PHE A 399 0.00 25.92 3.41
C PHE A 399 1.19 24.99 3.50
N LYS A 400 1.56 24.62 4.72
CA LYS A 400 2.61 23.64 5.01
C LYS A 400 2.03 22.25 4.95
N TYR A 401 2.84 21.33 4.43
CA TYR A 401 2.48 19.94 4.28
C TYR A 401 2.18 19.28 5.63
N SER A 402 1.36 18.24 5.61
CA SER A 402 1.09 17.36 6.74
C SER A 402 1.93 16.08 6.68
N SER A 403 2.23 15.55 5.50
CA SER A 403 3.07 14.34 5.37
C SER A 403 4.02 14.39 4.18
N THR A 404 5.16 13.70 4.27
CA THR A 404 6.19 13.57 3.23
C THR A 404 6.90 12.22 3.31
N ASP A 405 7.51 11.78 2.21
CA ASP A 405 8.27 10.52 2.12
C ASP A 405 9.79 10.69 2.34
N PHE A 406 10.29 11.92 2.39
CA PHE A 406 11.71 12.19 2.66
C PHE A 406 12.00 12.28 4.16
N VAL A 407 13.14 11.70 4.56
CA VAL A 407 13.64 11.69 5.95
C VAL A 407 13.96 13.12 6.41
N SER A 408 13.63 13.46 7.66
CA SER A 408 13.85 14.79 8.22
C SER A 408 15.32 15.22 8.10
N GLY A 409 15.58 16.32 7.39
CA GLY A 409 16.93 16.80 7.18
C GLY A 409 17.11 17.65 5.91
N ASN A 410 18.37 17.75 5.50
CA ASN A 410 18.78 18.39 4.26
C ASN A 410 18.71 17.36 3.11
N ILE A 411 17.90 17.63 2.08
CA ILE A 411 17.79 16.75 0.93
C ILE A 411 18.92 17.09 -0.05
N VAL A 412 19.94 16.24 -0.09
CA VAL A 412 21.12 16.44 -0.95
C VAL A 412 20.88 15.84 -2.33
N ILE A 413 21.00 16.66 -3.38
CA ILE A 413 20.92 16.24 -4.78
C ILE A 413 22.30 16.42 -5.43
N LYS A 414 22.94 15.30 -5.78
CA LYS A 414 24.23 15.29 -6.48
C LYS A 414 24.07 15.73 -7.95
N PRO A 415 25.14 16.15 -8.62
CA PRO A 415 25.10 16.46 -10.06
C PRO A 415 24.52 15.31 -10.87
N GLY A 416 23.53 15.60 -11.73
CA GLY A 416 22.83 14.62 -12.56
C GLY A 416 21.92 13.64 -11.80
N GLN A 417 21.73 13.82 -10.48
CA GLN A 417 20.82 13.02 -9.70
C GLN A 417 19.42 13.64 -9.71
N ALA A 418 18.41 12.78 -9.88
CA ALA A 418 17.02 13.14 -9.67
C ALA A 418 16.51 12.57 -8.32
N ARG A 419 15.63 13.31 -7.65
CA ARG A 419 14.96 12.92 -6.40
C ARG A 419 13.48 13.24 -6.50
N GLN A 420 12.65 12.25 -6.24
CA GLN A 420 11.21 12.44 -6.12
C GLN A 420 10.88 12.94 -4.72
N LEU A 421 9.95 13.89 -4.65
CA LEU A 421 9.42 14.47 -3.43
C LEU A 421 7.90 14.23 -3.46
N ASN A 422 7.41 13.40 -2.53
CA ASN A 422 5.97 13.21 -2.34
C ASN A 422 5.55 14.00 -1.10
N MET A 423 4.55 14.86 -1.24
CA MET A 423 4.06 15.75 -0.19
C MET A 423 2.53 15.72 -0.15
N LEU A 424 1.96 15.68 1.05
CA LEU A 424 0.52 15.74 1.28
C LEU A 424 0.20 17.03 2.03
N PHE A 425 -0.81 17.75 1.55
CA PHE A 425 -1.39 18.95 2.16
C PHE A 425 -2.84 18.64 2.49
N GLY A 426 -3.23 18.82 3.75
CA GLY A 426 -4.55 18.37 4.19
C GLY A 426 -4.84 18.83 5.61
N PRO A 427 -5.45 18.00 6.47
CA PRO A 427 -5.70 18.39 7.85
C PRO A 427 -4.39 18.67 8.59
N ASN A 428 -4.42 19.64 9.52
CA ASN A 428 -3.28 19.93 10.36
C ASN A 428 -3.02 18.78 11.36
N ILE A 429 -1.85 18.15 11.25
CA ILE A 429 -1.42 17.07 12.16
C ILE A 429 -0.41 17.52 13.23
N GLY A 430 -0.12 18.83 13.33
CA GLY A 430 0.86 19.40 14.25
C GLY A 430 2.25 19.60 13.62
N TYR A 431 3.28 19.75 14.46
CA TYR A 431 4.69 19.93 14.04
C TYR A 431 4.97 21.10 13.09
N GLY A 432 4.08 22.10 13.06
CA GLY A 432 4.18 23.26 12.17
C GLY A 432 3.50 23.09 10.81
N GLY A 433 2.79 21.98 10.60
CA GLY A 433 1.88 21.82 9.47
C GLY A 433 0.68 22.78 9.57
N THR A 434 -0.07 22.91 8.48
CA THR A 434 -1.28 23.74 8.44
C THR A 434 -2.41 23.00 7.76
N THR A 435 -3.65 23.36 8.11
CA THR A 435 -4.81 22.87 7.37
C THR A 435 -4.82 23.49 5.97
N PHE A 436 -4.92 22.65 4.94
CA PHE A 436 -5.16 23.12 3.58
C PHE A 436 -6.62 23.55 3.44
N GLU A 437 -6.83 24.83 3.16
CA GLU A 437 -8.15 25.44 3.01
C GLU A 437 -8.32 25.84 1.54
N PHE A 438 -9.12 25.06 0.82
CA PHE A 438 -9.39 25.30 -0.58
C PHE A 438 -10.46 26.39 -0.78
N ASP A 439 -10.17 27.32 -1.67
CA ASP A 439 -11.05 28.39 -2.14
C ASP A 439 -11.04 28.34 -3.68
N PRO A 440 -12.15 27.96 -4.33
CA PRO A 440 -12.21 27.80 -5.79
C PRO A 440 -12.04 29.13 -6.56
N SER A 441 -12.04 30.28 -5.87
CA SER A 441 -11.75 31.58 -6.49
C SER A 441 -10.26 31.93 -6.57
N LYS A 442 -9.39 31.07 -6.03
CA LYS A 442 -7.95 31.31 -5.89
C LYS A 442 -7.13 30.38 -6.76
N ASP A 443 -6.03 30.90 -7.28
CA ASP A 443 -4.99 30.10 -7.91
C ASP A 443 -4.03 29.58 -6.84
N TYR A 444 -3.58 28.33 -7.02
CA TYR A 444 -2.67 27.65 -6.11
C TYR A 444 -1.38 27.28 -6.83
N PHE A 445 -0.26 27.50 -6.15
CA PHE A 445 1.06 27.21 -6.66
C PHE A 445 1.84 26.36 -5.65
N PHE A 446 2.55 25.34 -6.12
CA PHE A 446 3.64 24.77 -5.35
C PHE A 446 4.84 25.71 -5.44
N ARG A 447 5.22 26.28 -4.30
CA ARG A 447 6.23 27.33 -4.22
C ARG A 447 7.51 26.76 -3.65
N VAL A 448 8.59 26.93 -4.41
CA VAL A 448 9.98 26.68 -4.01
C VAL A 448 10.62 28.02 -3.68
N SER A 449 11.20 28.16 -2.48
CA SER A 449 11.84 29.40 -2.02
C SER A 449 13.19 29.12 -1.38
N GLU A 450 14.16 28.70 -2.19
CA GLU A 450 15.51 28.38 -1.74
C GLU A 450 16.47 29.57 -1.92
N SER A 451 17.58 29.54 -1.18
CA SER A 451 18.61 30.60 -1.29
C SER A 451 19.28 30.64 -2.66
N TRP A 452 19.32 29.51 -3.36
CA TRP A 452 19.88 29.36 -4.70
C TRP A 452 18.86 29.59 -5.82
N GLY A 453 17.56 29.71 -5.52
CA GLY A 453 16.54 29.91 -6.54
C GLY A 453 15.12 29.76 -6.00
N SER A 454 14.17 30.37 -6.71
CA SER A 454 12.75 30.28 -6.39
C SER A 454 11.91 30.04 -7.64
N VAL A 455 10.86 29.25 -7.52
CA VAL A 455 9.87 29.05 -8.59
C VAL A 455 8.48 28.83 -8.00
N GLN A 456 7.45 29.25 -8.73
CA GLN A 456 6.05 28.95 -8.43
C GLN A 456 5.49 28.07 -9.54
N ILE A 457 5.09 26.86 -9.18
CA ILE A 457 4.61 25.84 -10.10
C ILE A 457 3.08 25.82 -10.01
N PRO A 458 2.35 26.19 -11.07
CA PRO A 458 0.89 26.26 -11.03
C PRO A 458 0.29 24.87 -10.84
N LEU A 459 -0.64 24.74 -9.89
CA LEU A 459 -1.32 23.48 -9.58
C LEU A 459 -2.65 23.29 -10.31
N ASN A 460 -3.25 24.38 -10.81
CA ASN A 460 -4.48 24.35 -11.61
C ASN A 460 -5.64 23.57 -10.96
N LEU A 461 -5.85 23.72 -9.64
CA LEU A 461 -6.88 23.01 -8.87
C LEU A 461 -8.33 23.33 -9.27
N ASN A 462 -8.55 24.36 -10.09
CA ASN A 462 -9.87 24.88 -10.46
C ASN A 462 -10.36 24.37 -11.84
N GLN A 463 -9.74 23.33 -12.39
CA GLN A 463 -10.13 22.79 -13.70
C GLN A 463 -11.16 21.67 -13.51
N GLU A 464 -12.37 21.89 -14.03
CA GLU A 464 -13.50 20.95 -14.10
C GLU A 464 -13.20 19.70 -14.93
#